data_AF-A0A962P8Z4-F1
#
_entry.id   AF-A0A962P8Z4-F1
#
_cell.length_a   1.000
_cell.length_b   1.000
_cell.length_c   1.000
_cell.angle_alpha   90.00
_cell.angle_beta   90.00
_cell.angle_gamma   90.00
#
_symmetry.space_group_name_H-M   'P 1'
#
loop_
_entity.id
_entity.type
_entity.pdbx_description
1 polymer ?
#
loop_
_entity_poly.entity_id
_entity_poly.type
_entity_poly.pdbx_seq_one_letter_code
_entity_poly.pdbx_strand_id
1 'polypeptide(L)'
;PTQGMRQGNDRGTQYRSAIYTLNDDQDRLARASQSRFQKALDAAGYGAITTEIKPLEHFYYAEDYHQQYLAKNPGGYCGLGGTGVCLPDRNLEADN
;
A
#
# COMPACT_ATOMS: atom_id res chain seq x y z
N PRO A 1 -1.84 -5.18 -1.88
CA PRO A 1 -2.87 -4.12 -1.78
C PRO A 1 -4.32 -4.58 -2.03
N THR A 2 -4.60 -5.88 -2.11
CA THR A 2 -5.91 -6.45 -2.49
C THR A 2 -6.59 -7.20 -1.33
N GLN A 3 -6.07 -7.05 -0.11
CA GLN A 3 -6.45 -7.88 1.04
C GLN A 3 -7.49 -7.24 1.97
N GLY A 4 -8.05 -6.06 1.62
CA GLY A 4 -9.12 -5.42 2.39
C GLY A 4 -8.68 -5.03 3.80
N MET A 5 -9.45 -5.47 4.81
CA MET A 5 -9.21 -5.24 6.23
C MET A 5 -8.26 -6.30 6.82
N ARG A 6 -7.16 -6.57 6.12
CA ARG A 6 -6.15 -7.58 6.46
C ARG A 6 -4.83 -7.30 5.74
N GLN A 7 -3.73 -7.64 6.37
CA GLN A 7 -2.41 -7.77 5.73
C GLN A 7 -1.74 -9.08 6.20
N GLY A 8 -1.60 -10.05 5.29
CA GLY A 8 -1.07 -11.37 5.63
C GLY A 8 -1.89 -12.03 6.74
N ASN A 9 -1.23 -12.31 7.86
CA ASN A 9 -1.86 -12.93 9.03
C ASN A 9 -2.61 -11.92 9.92
N ASP A 10 -2.35 -10.62 9.77
CA ASP A 10 -2.91 -9.57 10.62
C ASP A 10 -4.29 -9.14 10.09
N ARG A 11 -5.35 -9.32 10.91
CA ARG A 11 -6.76 -9.11 10.52
C ARG A 11 -7.41 -8.00 11.34
N GLY A 12 -8.13 -7.11 10.66
CA GLY A 12 -8.80 -5.96 11.26
C GLY A 12 -8.64 -4.70 10.41
N THR A 13 -9.51 -3.72 10.64
CA THR A 13 -9.54 -2.46 9.87
C THR A 13 -8.26 -1.63 10.03
N GLN A 14 -7.54 -1.81 11.13
CA GLN A 14 -6.24 -1.21 11.41
C GLN A 14 -5.11 -1.74 10.50
N TYR A 15 -5.30 -2.89 9.85
CA TYR A 15 -4.32 -3.51 8.94
C TYR A 15 -4.66 -3.32 7.46
N ARG A 16 -5.57 -2.38 7.14
CA ARG A 16 -5.92 -2.08 5.76
C ARG A 16 -4.77 -1.38 5.04
N SER A 17 -4.70 -1.57 3.72
CA SER A 17 -3.82 -0.78 2.87
C SER A 17 -4.38 0.65 2.74
N ALA A 18 -3.54 1.66 2.95
CA ALA A 18 -3.92 3.07 2.84
C ALA A 18 -2.76 3.94 2.32
N ILE A 19 -3.10 5.03 1.65
CA ILE A 19 -2.22 6.13 1.28
C ILE A 19 -2.89 7.42 1.76
N TYR A 20 -2.22 8.15 2.65
CA TYR A 20 -2.68 9.47 3.09
C TYR A 20 -1.84 10.57 2.45
N THR A 21 -2.51 11.52 1.80
CA THR A 21 -1.86 12.55 0.98
C THR A 21 -1.82 13.89 1.68
N LEU A 22 -0.78 14.68 1.41
CA LEU A 22 -0.59 16.02 1.98
C LEU A 22 -1.04 17.14 1.04
N ASN A 23 -1.25 16.83 -0.24
CA ASN A 23 -1.67 17.79 -1.26
C ASN A 23 -2.30 17.07 -2.46
N ASP A 24 -2.89 17.87 -3.35
CA ASP A 24 -3.61 17.38 -4.53
C ASP A 24 -2.71 16.69 -5.54
N ASP A 25 -1.44 17.10 -5.64
CA ASP A 25 -0.48 16.44 -6.53
C ASP A 25 -0.18 15.00 -6.08
N GLN A 26 -0.05 14.77 -4.78
CA GLN A 26 0.10 13.43 -4.22
C GLN A 26 -1.17 12.59 -4.42
N ASP A 27 -2.36 13.16 -4.24
CA ASP A 27 -3.64 12.46 -4.50
C ASP A 27 -3.74 12.02 -5.96
N ARG A 28 -3.49 12.95 -6.90
CA ARG A 28 -3.48 12.67 -8.33
C ARG A 28 -2.48 11.57 -8.68
N LEU A 29 -1.26 11.63 -8.15
CA LEU A 29 -0.23 10.62 -8.42
C LEU A 29 -0.58 9.26 -7.80
N ALA A 30 -1.15 9.22 -6.59
CA ALA A 30 -1.58 7.99 -5.93
C ALA A 30 -2.72 7.31 -6.68
N ARG A 31 -3.71 8.07 -7.17
CA ARG A 31 -4.81 7.54 -7.99
C ARG A 31 -4.31 7.04 -9.34
N ALA A 32 -3.40 7.78 -9.98
CA ALA A 32 -2.80 7.36 -11.25
C ALA A 32 -1.98 6.07 -11.09
N SER A 33 -1.21 5.92 -10.01
CA SER A 33 -0.46 4.69 -9.73
C SER A 33 -1.38 3.53 -9.37
N GLN A 34 -2.45 3.76 -8.60
CA GLN A 34 -3.47 2.75 -8.30
C GLN A 34 -4.09 2.19 -9.58
N SER A 35 -4.54 3.07 -10.49
CA SER A 35 -5.15 2.66 -11.75
C SER A 35 -4.19 1.83 -12.62
N ARG A 36 -2.93 2.27 -12.76
CA ARG A 36 -1.92 1.54 -13.53
C ARG A 36 -1.58 0.20 -12.88
N PHE A 37 -1.42 0.17 -11.56
CA PHE A 37 -1.09 -1.05 -10.84
C PHE A 37 -2.23 -2.06 -10.84
N GLN A 38 -3.49 -1.60 -10.84
CA GLN A 38 -4.64 -2.49 -10.96
C GLN A 38 -4.56 -3.33 -12.24
N LYS A 39 -4.23 -2.72 -13.39
CA LYS A 39 -4.07 -3.46 -14.65
C LYS A 39 -3.03 -4.57 -14.54
N ALA A 40 -1.88 -4.28 -13.92
CA ALA A 40 -0.82 -5.27 -13.70
C ALA A 40 -1.25 -6.39 -12.74
N LEU A 41 -2.01 -6.04 -11.70
CA LEU A 41 -2.56 -7.01 -10.76
C LEU A 41 -3.62 -7.91 -11.41
N ASP A 42 -4.49 -7.35 -12.25
CA ASP A 42 -5.49 -8.09 -13.01
C ASP A 42 -4.81 -9.10 -13.95
N ALA A 43 -3.78 -8.66 -14.67
CA ALA A 43 -2.97 -9.52 -15.54
C ALA A 43 -2.27 -10.66 -14.77
N ALA A 44 -1.93 -10.43 -13.50
CA ALA A 44 -1.35 -11.43 -12.60
C ALA A 44 -2.40 -12.25 -11.82
N GLY A 45 -3.70 -12.09 -12.09
CA GLY A 45 -4.78 -12.86 -11.47
C GLY A 45 -5.14 -12.44 -10.03
N TYR A 46 -4.72 -11.25 -9.59
CA TYR A 46 -5.12 -10.71 -8.30
C TYR A 46 -6.49 -10.01 -8.39
N GLY A 47 -7.14 -9.85 -7.23
CA GLY A 47 -8.39 -9.10 -7.12
C GLY A 47 -8.22 -7.58 -7.16
N ALA A 48 -9.34 -6.87 -6.99
CA ALA A 48 -9.35 -5.42 -6.92
C ALA A 48 -8.50 -4.88 -5.76
N ILE A 49 -7.82 -3.76 -6.01
CA ILE A 49 -7.12 -2.98 -5.00
C ILE A 49 -8.15 -2.43 -4.02
N THR A 50 -7.86 -2.62 -2.73
CA THR A 50 -8.66 -2.12 -1.61
C THR A 50 -7.98 -0.97 -0.89
N THR A 51 -6.90 -0.42 -1.45
CA THR A 51 -6.14 0.68 -0.87
C THR A 51 -7.00 1.94 -0.77
N GLU A 52 -7.18 2.43 0.45
CA GLU A 52 -7.81 3.72 0.72
C GLU A 52 -6.86 4.87 0.29
N ILE A 53 -7.39 5.88 -0.41
CA ILE A 53 -6.64 7.09 -0.76
C ILE A 53 -7.44 8.30 -0.27
N LYS A 54 -6.91 9.01 0.73
CA LYS A 54 -7.55 10.16 1.39
C LYS A 54 -6.52 11.21 1.80
N PRO A 55 -6.92 12.48 2.00
CA PRO A 55 -6.07 13.46 2.67
C PRO A 55 -5.69 13.02 4.09
N LEU A 56 -4.49 13.35 4.53
CA LEU A 56 -4.08 13.16 5.92
C LEU A 56 -4.79 14.19 6.81
N GLU A 57 -5.68 13.73 7.69
CA GLU A 57 -6.35 14.60 8.67
C GLU A 57 -5.52 14.72 9.96
N HIS A 58 -5.22 13.58 10.59
CA HIS A 58 -4.50 13.50 11.86
C HIS A 58 -3.50 12.36 11.85
N PHE A 59 -2.35 12.57 12.49
CA PHE A 59 -1.36 11.54 12.76
C PHE A 59 -1.10 11.47 14.25
N TYR A 60 -1.41 10.32 14.85
CA TYR A 60 -1.16 10.04 16.26
C TYR A 60 0.06 9.14 16.37
N TYR A 61 1.04 9.54 17.18
CA TYR A 61 2.17 8.68 17.47
C TYR A 61 1.69 7.42 18.21
N ALA A 62 2.13 6.26 17.73
CA ALA A 62 2.08 5.03 18.50
C ALA A 62 3.06 5.09 19.68
N GLU A 63 2.87 4.21 20.66
CA GLU A 63 3.71 4.08 21.84
C GLU A 63 5.19 3.82 21.49
N ASP A 64 6.10 4.24 22.38
CA ASP A 64 7.56 4.21 22.14
C ASP A 64 8.13 2.83 21.76
N TYR A 65 7.51 1.76 22.24
CA TYR A 65 7.94 0.40 21.93
C TYR A 65 7.65 0.01 20.48
N HIS A 66 6.66 0.63 19.83
CA HIS A 66 6.39 0.47 18.40
C HIS A 66 7.37 1.28 17.53
N GLN A 67 7.87 2.39 18.04
CA GLN A 67 8.78 3.26 17.30
C GLN A 67 10.12 2.57 17.06
N GLN A 68 10.55 2.52 15.79
CA GLN A 68 11.80 1.87 15.36
C GLN A 68 11.95 0.42 15.84
N TYR A 69 10.83 -0.30 16.00
CA TYR A 69 10.81 -1.65 16.56
C TYR A 69 11.79 -2.63 15.88
N LEU A 70 11.85 -2.64 14.53
CA LEU A 70 12.74 -3.54 13.77
C LEU A 70 14.23 -3.13 13.84
N ALA A 71 14.53 -1.86 14.10
CA ALA A 71 15.91 -1.44 14.36
C ALA A 71 16.37 -1.92 15.75
N LYS A 72 15.46 -1.87 16.74
CA LYS A 72 15.68 -2.39 18.10
C LYS A 72 15.73 -3.92 18.14
N ASN A 73 14.98 -4.58 17.27
CA ASN A 73 14.84 -6.04 17.19
C ASN A 73 15.07 -6.52 15.74
N PRO A 74 16.33 -6.66 15.28
CA PRO A 74 16.62 -7.03 13.88
C PRO A 74 16.03 -8.37 13.43
N GLY A 75 15.86 -9.32 14.36
CA GLY A 75 15.16 -10.60 14.12
C GLY A 75 13.67 -10.59 14.48
N GLY A 76 13.11 -9.41 14.75
CA GLY A 76 11.72 -9.23 15.12
C GLY A 76 10.77 -9.60 13.99
N TYR A 77 9.49 -9.79 14.34
CA TYR A 77 8.46 -10.15 13.38
C TYR A 77 8.33 -9.11 12.27
N CYS A 78 8.46 -9.57 11.02
CA CYS A 78 8.25 -8.78 9.81
C CYS A 78 7.36 -9.57 8.84
N GLY A 79 6.10 -9.15 8.71
CA GLY A 79 5.10 -9.81 7.85
C GLY A 79 5.07 -9.30 6.40
N LEU A 80 6.14 -8.65 5.92
CA LEU A 80 6.15 -8.06 4.57
C LEU A 80 6.27 -9.15 3.49
N GLY A 81 5.16 -9.41 2.79
CA GLY A 81 5.10 -10.43 1.71
C GLY A 81 4.84 -9.91 0.30
N GLY A 82 4.46 -8.62 0.13
CA GLY A 82 4.19 -8.01 -1.17
C GLY A 82 3.21 -8.78 -2.07
N THR A 83 3.14 -8.40 -3.36
CA THR A 83 2.42 -9.16 -4.41
C THR A 83 3.37 -9.81 -5.42
N GLY A 84 4.67 -9.48 -5.38
CA GLY A 84 5.63 -9.85 -6.41
C GLY A 84 5.44 -9.15 -7.77
N VAL A 85 4.40 -8.34 -7.93
CA VAL A 85 4.08 -7.62 -9.18
C VAL A 85 4.77 -6.26 -9.17
N CYS A 86 5.46 -5.92 -10.25
CA CYS A 86 6.08 -4.61 -10.43
C CYS A 86 5.07 -3.60 -10.98
N LEU A 87 5.20 -2.34 -10.57
CA LEU A 87 4.47 -1.24 -11.21
C LEU A 87 5.03 -1.05 -12.62
N PRO A 88 4.20 -1.13 -13.68
CA PRO A 88 4.69 -0.91 -15.04
C PRO A 88 5.28 0.48 -15.22
N ASP A 89 6.32 0.58 -16.04
CA ASP A 89 6.88 1.86 -16.46
C ASP A 89 5.84 2.67 -17.23
N ARG A 90 5.91 3.98 -17.06
CA ARG A 90 4.93 4.91 -17.63
C ARG A 90 4.92 4.90 -19.17
N ASN A 91 6.00 4.44 -19.79
CA ASN A 91 6.19 4.42 -21.25
C ASN A 91 5.76 3.10 -21.91
N LEU A 92 5.51 2.03 -21.15
CA LEU A 92 5.14 0.72 -21.71
C LEU A 92 3.63 0.59 -22.00
N GLU A 93 2.82 1.59 -21.65
CA GLU A 93 1.38 1.61 -21.94
C GLU A 93 1.02 2.39 -23.22
N ALA A 94 1.98 2.98 -23.92
CA ALA A 94 1.73 3.78 -25.13
C ALA A 94 1.69 2.95 -26.43
N ASP A 95 2.05 1.65 -26.37
CA ASP A 95 2.26 0.80 -27.55
C ASP A 95 1.20 -0.32 -27.72
N ASN A 96 0.00 -0.18 -27.15
CA ASN A 96 -1.13 -1.11 -27.40
C ASN A 96 -2.45 -0.36 -27.60
#